data_AF-A0A174IY04-F1
#
_entry.id   AF-A0A174IY04-F1
#
_cell.length_a   1.000
_cell.length_b   1.000
_cell.length_c   1.000
_cell.angle_alpha   90.00
_cell.angle_beta   90.00
_cell.angle_gamma   90.00
#
_symmetry.space_group_name_H-M   'P 1'
#
loop_
_entity.id
_entity.type
_entity.pdbx_description
1 polymer ?
#
loop_
_entity_poly.entity_id
_entity_poly.type
_entity_poly.pdbx_seq_one_letter_code
_entity_poly.pdbx_strand_id
1 'polypeptide(L)'
;MKSYYDYLEESTNVVKSNANRNKIITILSYLLIWAFAMIVFWFFTSGSDAMGYSLMFLWFILPISTFIVSIVIGKNNFWGKGKWAFTLFFGVMYMLAEYGTFKMANNIAFNKLNAPDLGMIVAGAIISAIGMLVGSLWNKKRHNQKK
;
A
#
# COMPACT_ATOMS: atom_id res chain seq x y z
N MET A 1 21.01 -35.37 -20.76
CA MET A 1 19.94 -35.69 -19.80
C MET A 1 20.13 -34.72 -18.63
N LYS A 2 19.15 -33.86 -18.32
CA LYS A 2 19.28 -32.94 -17.17
C LYS A 2 19.40 -33.74 -15.88
N SER A 3 20.35 -33.38 -15.03
CA SER A 3 20.55 -34.00 -13.72
C SER A 3 19.36 -33.66 -12.80
N TYR A 4 19.05 -34.53 -11.84
CA TYR A 4 18.05 -34.25 -10.81
C TYR A 4 18.35 -32.92 -10.07
N TYR A 5 19.63 -32.60 -9.90
CA TYR A 5 20.07 -31.32 -9.33
C TYR A 5 19.67 -30.11 -10.19
N ASP A 6 19.77 -30.22 -11.52
CA ASP A 6 19.36 -29.15 -12.44
C ASP A 6 17.87 -28.85 -12.34
N TYR A 7 17.05 -29.90 -12.18
CA TYR A 7 15.60 -29.75 -11.98
C TYR A 7 15.26 -29.10 -10.64
N LEU A 8 15.97 -29.44 -9.56
CA LEU A 8 15.79 -28.82 -8.25
C LEU A 8 16.17 -27.35 -8.28
N GLU A 9 17.28 -27.02 -8.94
CA GLU A 9 17.76 -25.65 -9.06
C GLU A 9 16.80 -24.80 -9.91
N GLU A 10 16.36 -25.32 -11.07
CA GLU A 10 15.38 -24.65 -11.93
C GLU A 10 14.04 -24.45 -11.21
N SER A 11 13.52 -25.47 -10.52
CA SER A 11 12.28 -25.37 -9.75
C SER A 11 12.39 -24.35 -8.61
N THR A 12 13.52 -24.34 -7.90
CA THR A 12 13.78 -23.39 -6.81
C THR A 12 13.86 -21.95 -7.34
N ASN A 13 14.54 -21.76 -8.46
CA ASN A 13 14.70 -20.46 -9.11
C ASN A 13 13.35 -19.92 -9.62
N VAL A 14 12.50 -20.77 -10.20
CA VAL A 14 11.15 -20.38 -10.66
C VAL A 14 10.27 -19.95 -9.47
N VAL A 15 10.27 -20.70 -8.37
CA VAL A 15 9.48 -20.34 -7.17
C VAL A 15 9.96 -19.03 -6.54
N LYS A 16 11.27 -18.84 -6.42
CA LYS A 16 11.87 -17.60 -5.88
C LYS A 16 11.58 -16.39 -6.77
N SER A 17 11.66 -16.56 -8.09
CA SER A 17 11.33 -15.54 -9.08
C SER A 17 9.86 -15.13 -8.98
N ASN A 18 8.93 -16.09 -8.94
CA ASN A 18 7.51 -15.82 -8.81
C ASN A 18 7.15 -15.13 -7.48
N ALA A 19 7.80 -15.51 -6.37
CA ALA A 19 7.60 -14.85 -5.08
C ALA A 19 8.06 -13.38 -5.12
N ASN A 20 9.19 -13.09 -5.77
CA ASN A 20 9.69 -11.72 -5.92
C ASN A 20 8.84 -10.90 -6.90
N ARG A 21 8.31 -11.51 -7.97
CA ARG A 21 7.34 -10.86 -8.86
C ARG A 21 6.07 -10.45 -8.12
N ASN A 22 5.48 -11.35 -7.32
CA ASN A 22 4.26 -11.05 -6.58
C ASN A 22 4.44 -9.91 -5.56
N LYS A 23 5.62 -9.85 -4.92
CA LYS A 23 6.02 -8.73 -4.05
C LYS A 23 6.00 -7.40 -4.79
N ILE A 24 6.69 -7.32 -5.95
CA ILE A 24 6.78 -6.10 -6.75
C ILE A 24 5.40 -5.71 -7.27
N ILE A 25 4.63 -6.65 -7.81
CA ILE A 25 3.28 -6.40 -8.34
C ILE A 25 2.37 -5.81 -7.27
N THR A 26 2.45 -6.32 -6.03
CA THR A 26 1.62 -5.83 -4.91
C THR A 26 1.94 -4.37 -4.55
N ILE A 27 3.21 -3.98 -4.53
CA ILE A 27 3.61 -2.59 -4.27
C ILE A 27 3.26 -1.70 -5.46
N LEU A 28 3.51 -2.18 -6.68
CA LEU A 28 3.25 -1.43 -7.89
C LEU A 28 1.75 -1.17 -8.08
N SER A 29 0.88 -2.13 -7.76
CA SER A 29 -0.57 -1.92 -7.78
C SER A 29 -1.02 -0.84 -6.80
N TYR A 30 -0.43 -0.79 -5.60
CA TYR A 30 -0.73 0.27 -4.64
C TYR A 30 -0.28 1.64 -5.16
N LEU A 31 0.94 1.73 -5.68
CA LEU A 31 1.49 2.96 -6.23
C LEU A 31 0.68 3.48 -7.42
N LEU A 32 0.16 2.58 -8.27
CA LEU A 32 -0.73 2.96 -9.36
C LEU A 32 -2.04 3.56 -8.85
N ILE A 33 -2.69 2.95 -7.85
CA ILE A 33 -3.91 3.50 -7.24
C ILE A 33 -3.62 4.87 -6.61
N TRP A 34 -2.50 4.98 -5.90
CA TRP A 34 -2.08 6.21 -5.26
C TRP A 34 -1.83 7.33 -6.27
N ALA A 35 -1.04 7.06 -7.33
CA ALA A 35 -0.76 8.03 -8.38
C ALA A 35 -2.01 8.39 -9.18
N PHE A 36 -2.89 7.43 -9.44
CA PHE A 36 -4.17 7.67 -10.09
C PHE A 36 -5.04 8.62 -9.26
N ALA A 37 -5.11 8.45 -7.95
CA ALA A 37 -5.82 9.39 -7.07
C ALA A 37 -5.28 10.82 -7.23
N MET A 38 -3.95 11.00 -7.21
CA MET A 38 -3.32 12.31 -7.43
C MET A 38 -3.67 12.91 -8.79
N ILE A 39 -3.63 12.12 -9.86
CA ILE A 39 -3.99 12.59 -11.20
C ILE A 39 -5.46 13.00 -11.24
N VAL A 40 -6.36 12.19 -10.67
CA VAL A 40 -7.79 12.53 -10.63
C VAL A 40 -8.02 13.88 -9.95
N PHE A 41 -7.35 14.12 -8.81
CA PHE A 41 -7.44 15.41 -8.13
C PHE A 41 -7.00 16.58 -9.02
N TRP A 42 -5.79 16.51 -9.56
CA TRP A 42 -5.21 17.66 -10.27
C TRP A 42 -5.86 17.95 -11.63
N PHE A 43 -6.39 16.93 -12.30
CA PHE A 43 -6.96 17.10 -13.64
C PHE A 43 -8.49 17.26 -13.65
N PHE A 44 -9.20 16.73 -12.65
CA PHE A 44 -10.67 16.65 -12.68
C PHE A 44 -11.37 17.31 -11.48
N THR A 45 -10.64 17.68 -10.42
CA THR A 45 -11.26 18.27 -9.23
C THR A 45 -11.16 19.79 -9.26
N SER A 46 -12.31 20.47 -9.23
CA SER A 46 -12.41 21.91 -9.01
C SER A 46 -12.72 22.22 -7.54
N GLY A 47 -12.72 23.50 -7.15
CA GLY A 47 -12.92 23.91 -5.75
C GLY A 47 -14.22 23.40 -5.11
N SER A 48 -15.30 23.25 -5.87
CA SER A 48 -16.58 22.67 -5.39
C SER A 48 -16.53 21.15 -5.27
N ASP A 49 -15.77 20.49 -6.14
CA ASP A 49 -15.71 19.02 -6.23
C ASP A 49 -14.68 18.41 -5.27
N ALA A 50 -13.84 19.26 -4.67
CA ALA A 50 -12.79 18.88 -3.73
C ALA A 50 -13.31 18.11 -2.53
N MET A 51 -14.50 18.44 -2.01
CA MET A 51 -15.14 17.68 -0.94
C MET A 51 -15.51 16.25 -1.37
N GLY A 52 -16.09 16.10 -2.57
CA GLY A 52 -16.46 14.79 -3.12
C GLY A 52 -15.24 13.90 -3.36
N TYR A 53 -14.18 14.48 -3.93
CA TYR A 53 -12.90 13.79 -4.09
C TYR A 53 -12.32 13.36 -2.74
N SER A 54 -12.30 14.24 -1.74
CA SER A 54 -11.75 13.94 -0.40
C SER A 54 -12.40 12.69 0.18
N LEU A 55 -13.73 12.68 0.19
CA LEU A 55 -14.48 11.58 0.77
C LEU A 55 -14.21 10.28 0.00
N MET A 56 -14.33 10.30 -1.32
CA MET A 56 -14.19 9.10 -2.14
C MET A 56 -12.76 8.55 -2.16
N PHE A 57 -11.76 9.40 -2.38
CA PHE A 57 -10.37 8.95 -2.56
C PHE A 57 -9.59 8.88 -1.26
N LEU A 58 -9.59 9.94 -0.44
CA LEU A 58 -8.86 9.93 0.83
C LEU A 58 -9.53 9.03 1.86
N TRP A 59 -10.86 9.05 2.02
CA TRP A 59 -11.50 8.31 3.11
C TRP A 59 -11.92 6.88 2.76
N PHE A 60 -12.17 6.58 1.48
CA PHE A 60 -12.56 5.23 1.06
C PHE A 60 -11.47 4.53 0.26
N ILE A 61 -11.14 4.99 -0.95
CA ILE A 61 -10.28 4.23 -1.88
C ILE A 61 -8.88 3.98 -1.31
N LEU A 62 -8.21 5.01 -0.77
CA LEU A 62 -6.85 4.87 -0.24
C LEU A 62 -6.80 4.02 1.05
N PRO A 63 -7.70 4.19 2.04
CA PRO A 63 -7.76 3.33 3.22
C PRO A 63 -8.07 1.88 2.87
N ILE A 64 -9.06 1.64 2.01
CA ILE A 64 -9.47 0.29 1.60
C ILE A 64 -8.33 -0.40 0.84
N SER A 65 -7.71 0.30 -0.12
CA SER A 65 -6.58 -0.26 -0.87
C SER A 65 -5.37 -0.54 0.03
N THR A 66 -5.03 0.37 0.94
CA THR A 66 -3.99 0.18 1.96
C THR A 66 -4.27 -1.05 2.81
N PHE A 67 -5.52 -1.22 3.26
CA PHE A 67 -5.94 -2.36 4.06
C PHE A 67 -5.81 -3.69 3.29
N ILE A 68 -6.33 -3.76 2.07
CA ILE A 68 -6.28 -4.96 1.22
C ILE A 68 -4.82 -5.34 0.92
N VAL A 69 -4.00 -4.37 0.50
CA VAL A 69 -2.58 -4.60 0.19
C VAL A 69 -1.84 -5.07 1.45
N SER A 70 -2.13 -4.49 2.61
CA SER A 70 -1.55 -4.92 3.90
C SER A 70 -1.96 -6.35 4.26
N ILE A 71 -3.20 -6.76 3.99
CA ILE A 71 -3.64 -8.16 4.13
C ILE A 71 -2.84 -9.07 3.20
N VAL A 72 -2.66 -8.69 1.93
CA VAL A 72 -1.90 -9.50 0.96
C VAL A 72 -0.44 -9.68 1.40
N ILE A 73 0.20 -8.61 1.87
CA ILE A 73 1.57 -8.67 2.43
C ILE A 73 1.62 -9.58 3.65
N GLY A 74 0.68 -9.43 4.59
CA GLY A 74 0.59 -10.25 5.80
C GLY A 74 0.34 -11.73 5.50
N LYS A 75 -0.60 -12.03 4.59
CA LYS A 75 -1.02 -13.38 4.20
C LYS A 75 0.10 -14.17 3.53
N ASN A 76 0.89 -13.50 2.69
CA ASN A 76 2.01 -14.13 2.01
C ASN A 76 3.33 -14.02 2.79
N ASN A 77 3.31 -13.39 3.98
CA ASN A 77 4.47 -13.11 4.81
C ASN A 77 5.64 -12.51 4.02
N PHE A 78 5.35 -11.60 3.09
CA PHE A 78 6.39 -10.99 2.29
C PHE A 78 7.38 -10.25 3.19
N TRP A 79 8.68 -10.37 2.93
CA TRP A 79 9.76 -9.78 3.75
C TRP A 79 9.83 -10.24 5.23
N GLY A 80 9.08 -11.26 5.64
CA GLY A 80 9.18 -11.83 6.99
C GLY A 80 8.91 -10.81 8.10
N LYS A 81 9.90 -10.54 8.97
CA LYS A 81 9.80 -9.51 10.03
C LYS A 81 9.80 -8.08 9.46
N GLY A 82 10.42 -7.85 8.31
CA GLY A 82 10.51 -6.54 7.66
C GLY A 82 9.17 -6.00 7.14
N LYS A 83 8.14 -6.85 7.05
CA LYS A 83 6.79 -6.42 6.62
C LYS A 83 6.18 -5.32 7.47
N TRP A 84 6.57 -5.23 8.74
CA TRP A 84 6.08 -4.19 9.64
C TRP A 84 6.59 -2.80 9.29
N ALA A 85 7.73 -2.68 8.60
CA ALA A 85 8.17 -1.37 8.09
C ALA A 85 7.19 -0.80 7.06
N PHE A 86 6.41 -1.65 6.39
CA PHE A 86 5.41 -1.19 5.43
C PHE A 86 4.23 -0.48 6.09
N THR A 87 3.95 -0.70 7.39
CA THR A 87 2.87 0.06 8.06
C THR A 87 3.20 1.54 8.12
N LEU A 88 4.46 1.87 8.42
CA LEU A 88 4.96 3.24 8.39
C LEU A 88 4.97 3.79 6.96
N PHE A 89 5.42 3.00 5.99
CA PHE A 89 5.40 3.38 4.57
C PHE A 89 3.99 3.80 4.12
N PHE A 90 2.97 2.99 4.42
CA PHE A 90 1.60 3.32 4.05
C PHE A 90 1.05 4.53 4.81
N GLY A 91 1.43 4.73 6.07
CA GLY A 91 1.15 5.96 6.81
C GLY A 91 1.70 7.20 6.11
N VAL A 92 2.98 7.17 5.73
CA VAL A 92 3.62 8.27 5.00
C VAL A 92 2.93 8.52 3.66
N MET A 93 2.60 7.47 2.91
CA MET A 93 1.89 7.60 1.63
C MET A 93 0.50 8.21 1.81
N TYR A 94 -0.20 7.88 2.88
CA TYR A 94 -1.51 8.46 3.18
C TYR A 94 -1.42 9.97 3.49
N MET A 95 -0.44 10.36 4.31
CA MET A 95 -0.13 11.77 4.57
C MET A 95 0.28 12.51 3.29
N LEU A 96 1.08 11.88 2.43
CA LEU A 96 1.50 12.48 1.16
C LEU A 96 0.32 12.69 0.21
N ALA A 97 -0.68 11.79 0.20
CA ALA A 97 -1.86 11.95 -0.63
C ALA A 97 -2.68 13.17 -0.21
N GLU A 98 -2.93 13.34 1.10
CA GLU A 98 -3.65 14.51 1.61
C GLU A 98 -2.86 15.80 1.40
N TYR A 99 -1.56 15.78 1.71
CA TYR A 99 -0.70 16.95 1.54
C TYR A 99 -0.61 17.37 0.06
N GLY A 100 -0.31 16.43 -0.83
CA GLY A 100 -0.09 16.69 -2.25
C GLY A 100 -1.35 17.01 -3.04
N THR A 101 -2.54 16.87 -2.43
CA THR A 101 -3.81 17.28 -3.02
C THR A 101 -4.27 18.59 -2.38
N PHE A 102 -4.92 18.50 -1.23
CA PHE A 102 -5.59 19.64 -0.59
C PHE A 102 -4.63 20.72 -0.11
N LYS A 103 -3.61 20.33 0.66
CA LYS A 103 -2.68 21.32 1.23
C LYS A 103 -1.85 21.97 0.14
N MET A 104 -1.42 21.22 -0.86
CA MET A 104 -0.67 21.76 -1.99
C MET A 104 -1.53 22.69 -2.86
N ALA A 105 -2.78 22.31 -3.18
CA ALA A 105 -3.70 23.20 -3.89
C ALA A 105 -3.98 24.49 -3.12
N ASN A 106 -4.17 24.39 -1.80
CA ASN A 106 -4.37 25.54 -0.92
C ASN A 106 -3.13 26.43 -0.85
N ASN A 107 -1.94 25.83 -0.79
CA ASN A 107 -0.68 26.56 -0.78
C ASN A 107 -0.48 27.38 -2.07
N ILE A 108 -0.85 26.82 -3.23
CA ILE A 108 -0.80 27.52 -4.51
C ILE A 108 -1.83 28.64 -4.57
N ALA A 109 -3.06 28.40 -4.11
CA ALA A 109 -4.14 29.37 -4.16
C ALA A 109 -3.91 30.60 -3.25
N PHE A 110 -3.34 30.39 -2.06
CA PHE A 110 -3.17 31.44 -1.05
C PHE A 110 -1.70 31.85 -0.81
N ASN A 111 -0.78 31.32 -1.62
CA ASN A 111 0.67 31.58 -1.55
C ASN A 111 1.26 31.41 -0.14
N LYS A 112 0.76 30.43 0.61
CA LYS A 112 1.12 30.14 2.00
C LYS A 112 1.55 28.69 2.12
N LEU A 113 2.72 28.42 2.72
CA LEU A 113 3.16 27.05 2.97
C LEU A 113 2.51 26.47 4.22
N ASN A 114 1.48 25.65 4.05
CA ASN A 114 0.96 24.81 5.12
C ASN A 114 1.85 23.58 5.30
N ALA A 115 2.08 23.17 6.54
CA ALA A 115 2.85 21.96 6.85
C ALA A 115 2.01 20.68 6.67
N PRO A 116 2.64 19.53 6.32
CA PRO A 116 1.98 18.23 6.29
C PRO A 116 1.42 17.84 7.67
N ASP A 117 0.28 17.14 7.70
CA ASP A 117 -0.31 16.67 8.97
C ASP A 117 0.28 15.31 9.35
N LEU A 118 1.21 15.30 10.31
CA LEU A 118 1.81 14.05 10.78
C LEU A 118 0.80 13.10 11.43
N GLY A 119 -0.35 13.59 11.90
CA GLY A 119 -1.44 12.76 12.44
C GLY A 119 -1.99 11.78 11.40
N MET A 120 -1.94 12.14 10.11
CA MET A 120 -2.42 11.28 9.04
C MET A 120 -1.49 10.09 8.78
N ILE A 121 -0.21 10.20 9.14
CA ILE A 121 0.71 9.05 9.16
C ILE A 121 0.18 7.99 10.13
N VAL A 122 -0.26 8.41 11.31
CA VAL A 122 -0.78 7.51 12.35
C VAL A 122 -2.04 6.80 11.85
N ALA A 123 -2.98 7.53 11.23
CA ALA A 123 -4.20 6.94 10.67
C ALA A 123 -3.89 5.85 9.62
N GLY A 124 -3.06 6.16 8.62
CA GLY A 124 -2.66 5.20 7.59
C GLY A 124 -1.87 4.01 8.15
N ALA A 125 -1.01 4.25 9.14
CA ALA A 125 -0.24 3.21 9.80
C ALA A 125 -1.13 2.25 10.61
N ILE A 126 -2.16 2.75 11.31
CA ILE A 126 -3.13 1.91 12.04
C ILE A 126 -3.90 1.02 11.06
N ILE A 127 -4.46 1.59 9.99
CA ILE A 127 -5.19 0.84 8.96
C ILE A 127 -4.30 -0.28 8.40
N SER A 128 -3.06 0.06 8.05
CA SER A 128 -2.11 -0.93 7.55
C SER A 128 -1.78 -2.00 8.59
N ALA A 129 -1.53 -1.62 9.84
CA ALA A 129 -1.21 -2.56 10.91
C ALA A 129 -2.34 -3.57 11.15
N ILE A 130 -3.60 -3.12 11.12
CA ILE A 130 -4.77 -4.01 11.22
C ILE A 130 -4.81 -4.96 10.03
N GLY A 131 -4.66 -4.46 8.80
CA GLY A 131 -4.61 -5.33 7.61
C GLY A 131 -3.47 -6.35 7.68
N MET A 132 -2.29 -5.93 8.12
CA MET A 132 -1.10 -6.78 8.30
C MET A 132 -1.33 -7.87 9.34
N LEU A 133 -1.98 -7.54 10.46
CA LEU A 133 -2.36 -8.49 11.51
C LEU A 133 -3.35 -9.53 10.96
N VAL A 134 -4.43 -9.08 10.31
CA VAL A 134 -5.44 -9.97 9.70
C VAL A 134 -4.80 -10.93 8.71
N GLY A 135 -3.96 -10.42 7.80
CA GLY A 135 -3.23 -11.24 6.84
C GLY A 135 -2.31 -12.25 7.52
N SER A 136 -1.56 -11.81 8.54
CA SER A 136 -0.62 -12.67 9.26
C SER A 136 -1.32 -13.79 10.05
N LEU A 137 -2.49 -13.52 10.63
CA LEU A 137 -3.31 -14.53 11.30
C LEU A 137 -3.80 -15.60 10.31
N TRP A 138 -4.22 -15.19 9.11
CA TRP A 138 -4.60 -16.12 8.06
C TRP A 138 -3.43 -17.01 7.65
N ASN A 139 -2.24 -16.44 7.49
CA ASN A 139 -1.04 -17.21 7.17
C ASN A 139 -0.74 -18.26 8.25
N LYS A 140 -0.87 -17.90 9.53
CA LYS A 140 -0.65 -18.82 10.66
C LYS A 140 -1.66 -19.97 10.65
N LYS A 141 -2.95 -19.70 10.39
CA LYS A 141 -3.98 -20.75 10.24
C LYS A 141 -3.64 -21.72 9.10
N ARG A 142 -3.22 -21.21 7.94
CA ARG A 142 -2.84 -22.03 6.79
C ARG A 142 -1.64 -22.94 7.09
N HIS A 143 -0.66 -22.44 7.83
CA HIS A 143 0.48 -23.25 8.26
C HIS A 143 0.08 -24.36 9.23
N ASN A 144 -0.82 -24.07 10.17
CA ASN A 144 -1.30 -25.05 11.14
C ASN A 144 -2.16 -26.16 10.51
N GLN A 145 -2.85 -25.90 9.40
CA GLN A 145 -3.62 -26.92 8.67
C GLN A 145 -2.77 -27.82 7.75
N LYS A 146 -1.50 -27.46 7.53
CA LYS A 146 -0.56 -28.25 6.73
C LYS A 146 0.38 -29.11 7.59
N LYS A 147 0.28 -29.00 8.91
CA LYS A 147 0.92 -29.89 9.88
C LYS A 147 -0.07 -30.96 10.30
#